data_AF-A0A821PUV4-F1
#
_entry.id   AF-A0A821PUV4-F1
#
_cell.length_a   1.000
_cell.length_b   1.000
_cell.length_c   1.000
_cell.angle_alpha   90.00
_cell.angle_beta   90.00
_cell.angle_gamma   90.00
#
_symmetry.space_group_name_H-M   'P 1'
#
loop_
_entity.id
_entity.type
_entity.pdbx_description
1 polymer ?
#
loop_
_entity_poly.entity_id
_entity_poly.type
_entity_poly.pdbx_seq_one_letter_code
_entity_poly.pdbx_strand_id
1 'polypeptide(L)'
;NNYFGGEKTISIHFNTPTSGVSTDIADIQNYIREKAEKKLEQCKTFEISLPPSITGITSESNKIEFKSLFQTPTLNELETISTNPDGSSLKLNEEQLKAVRQTGEFEVNSIHFPGQRHRWRLSNLLQSGIQSANEVLYEVRLFKIRIKFLYIC
;
A
#
# COMPACT_ATOMS: atom_id res chain seq x y z
N ASN A 1 -35.83 9.57 2.86
CA ASN A 1 -36.05 9.55 1.39
C ASN A 1 -35.62 10.87 0.79
N ASN A 2 -34.36 11.00 0.39
CA ASN A 2 -33.89 12.12 -0.44
C ASN A 2 -33.25 11.51 -1.68
N TYR A 3 -34.07 11.26 -2.70
CA TYR A 3 -33.62 10.87 -4.02
C TYR A 3 -33.18 12.12 -4.77
N PHE A 4 -31.87 12.34 -4.90
CA PHE A 4 -31.30 13.26 -5.87
C PHE A 4 -30.81 12.47 -7.08
N GLY A 5 -31.74 11.80 -7.77
CA GLY A 5 -31.51 11.11 -9.03
C GLY A 5 -31.86 12.04 -10.18
N GLY A 6 -30.87 12.73 -10.71
CA GLY A 6 -30.98 13.50 -11.94
C GLY A 6 -29.60 13.69 -12.54
N GLU A 7 -29.42 13.27 -13.79
CA GLU A 7 -28.22 13.59 -14.56
C GLU A 7 -28.10 15.11 -14.65
N LYS A 8 -27.27 15.69 -13.78
CA LYS A 8 -26.97 17.11 -13.81
C LYS A 8 -25.70 17.32 -14.61
N THR A 9 -25.84 17.59 -15.90
CA THR A 9 -24.72 18.03 -16.74
C THR A 9 -24.26 19.39 -16.24
N ILE A 10 -23.02 19.48 -15.76
CA ILE A 10 -22.40 20.75 -15.37
C ILE A 10 -21.78 21.34 -16.64
N SER A 11 -22.36 22.42 -17.16
CA SER A 11 -21.78 23.17 -18.29
C SER A 11 -20.54 23.90 -17.80
N ILE A 12 -19.36 23.56 -18.33
CA ILE A 12 -18.09 24.18 -17.98
C ILE A 12 -17.63 25.00 -19.18
N HIS A 13 -17.40 26.30 -18.99
CA HIS A 13 -16.84 27.19 -20.01
C HIS A 13 -15.57 27.85 -19.47
N PHE A 14 -14.44 27.68 -20.17
CA PHE A 14 -13.18 28.31 -19.77
C PHE A 14 -13.06 29.70 -20.38
N ASN A 15 -13.01 30.73 -19.53
CA ASN A 15 -12.69 32.09 -19.97
C ASN A 15 -11.16 32.26 -20.03
N THR A 16 -10.57 32.05 -21.21
CA THR A 16 -9.14 32.28 -21.44
C THR A 16 -8.96 33.58 -22.23
N PRO A 17 -8.34 34.63 -21.66
CA PRO A 17 -8.11 35.88 -22.38
C PRO A 17 -7.13 35.65 -23.53
N THR A 18 -7.52 36.03 -24.74
CA THR A 18 -6.72 35.89 -25.98
C THR A 18 -5.94 37.15 -26.34
N SER A 19 -6.01 38.21 -25.50
CA SER A 19 -5.33 39.47 -25.77
C SER A 19 -3.81 39.32 -25.65
N GLY A 20 -3.10 39.46 -26.77
CA GLY A 20 -1.63 39.50 -26.83
C GLY A 20 -0.95 38.16 -27.17
N VAL A 21 -1.71 37.14 -27.58
CA VAL A 21 -1.18 35.80 -27.88
C VAL A 21 -1.00 35.64 -29.41
N SER A 22 0.13 35.06 -29.83
CA SER A 22 0.39 34.72 -31.24
C SER A 22 -0.72 33.82 -31.81
N THR A 23 -1.06 33.97 -33.09
CA THR A 23 -2.16 33.24 -33.76
C THR A 23 -2.06 31.73 -33.59
N ASP A 24 -0.84 31.19 -33.70
CA ASP A 24 -0.59 29.74 -33.58
C ASP A 24 -0.92 29.21 -32.17
N ILE A 25 -0.68 30.03 -31.14
CA ILE A 25 -0.94 29.67 -29.75
C ILE A 25 -2.43 29.83 -29.43
N ALA A 26 -3.11 30.80 -30.04
CA ALA A 26 -4.55 30.98 -29.90
C ALA A 26 -5.32 29.78 -30.46
N ASP A 27 -4.87 29.21 -31.59
CA ASP A 27 -5.48 28.02 -32.19
C ASP A 27 -5.31 26.78 -31.30
N ILE A 28 -4.12 26.57 -30.73
CA ILE A 28 -3.86 25.48 -29.79
C ILE A 28 -4.71 25.62 -28.52
N GLN A 29 -4.83 26.84 -27.99
CA GLN A 29 -5.68 27.11 -26.82
C GLN A 29 -7.16 26.81 -27.09
N ASN A 30 -7.67 27.20 -28.27
CA ASN A 30 -9.04 26.91 -28.67
C ASN A 30 -9.28 25.41 -28.80
N TYR A 31 -8.34 24.69 -29.41
CA TYR A 31 -8.41 23.24 -29.55
C TYR A 31 -8.42 22.50 -28.20
N ILE A 32 -7.54 22.89 -27.26
CA ILE A 32 -7.51 22.31 -25.92
C ILE A 32 -8.79 22.62 -25.16
N ARG A 33 -9.31 23.86 -25.27
CA ARG A 33 -10.56 24.29 -24.64
C ARG A 33 -11.72 23.40 -25.05
N GLU A 34 -11.95 23.25 -26.35
CA GLU A 34 -13.05 22.44 -26.89
C GLU A 34 -12.95 20.98 -26.42
N LYS A 35 -11.75 20.40 -26.46
CA LYS A 35 -11.53 19.02 -26.01
C LYS A 35 -11.72 18.84 -24.51
N ALA A 36 -11.31 19.82 -23.71
CA ALA A 36 -11.43 19.78 -22.26
C ALA A 36 -12.90 19.93 -21.83
N GLU A 37 -13.64 20.89 -22.40
CA GLU A 37 -15.06 21.11 -22.12
C GLU A 37 -15.87 19.84 -22.42
N LYS A 38 -15.70 19.26 -23.61
CA LYS A 38 -16.37 18.02 -24.01
C LYS A 38 -16.10 16.83 -23.07
N LYS A 39 -14.89 16.72 -22.52
CA LYS A 39 -14.50 15.60 -21.66
C LYS A 39 -14.90 15.81 -20.20
N LEU A 40 -14.86 17.05 -19.72
CA LEU A 40 -15.16 17.40 -18.33
C LEU A 40 -16.67 17.52 -18.07
N GLU A 41 -17.47 17.83 -19.09
CA GLU A 41 -18.94 17.75 -19.05
C GLU A 41 -19.46 16.35 -18.69
N GLN A 42 -18.65 15.31 -18.95
CA GLN A 42 -19.01 13.91 -18.73
C GLN A 42 -18.67 13.38 -17.33
N CYS A 43 -18.36 14.26 -16.38
CA CYS A 43 -18.13 13.81 -15.00
C CYS A 43 -19.41 13.21 -14.42
N LYS A 44 -19.45 11.87 -14.36
CA LYS A 44 -20.55 11.11 -13.78
C LYS A 44 -20.63 11.42 -12.29
N THR A 45 -21.71 12.05 -11.86
CA THR A 45 -22.04 12.15 -10.44
C THR A 45 -22.26 10.74 -9.92
N PHE A 46 -21.42 10.31 -8.99
CA PHE A 46 -21.61 9.03 -8.32
C PHE A 46 -22.70 9.19 -7.27
N GLU A 47 -23.72 8.34 -7.33
CA GLU A 47 -24.68 8.21 -6.23
C GLU A 47 -23.98 7.54 -5.06
N ILE A 48 -23.35 8.33 -4.20
CA ILE A 48 -22.77 7.84 -2.96
C ILE A 48 -23.94 7.65 -1.98
N SER A 49 -24.42 6.41 -1.85
CA SER A 49 -25.33 6.05 -0.77
C SER A 49 -24.51 5.98 0.52
N LEU A 50 -24.46 7.10 1.25
CA LEU A 50 -23.84 7.12 2.57
C LEU A 50 -24.66 6.22 3.51
N PRO A 51 -24.01 5.32 4.27
CA PRO A 51 -24.69 4.60 5.33
C PRO A 51 -25.30 5.58 6.34
N PRO A 52 -26.38 5.20 7.03
CA PRO A 52 -27.05 6.06 8.01
C PRO A 52 -26.08 6.50 9.11
N SER A 53 -26.23 7.75 9.56
CA SER A 53 -25.36 8.30 10.59
C SER A 53 -25.48 7.52 11.91
N ILE A 54 -24.34 7.09 12.43
CA ILE A 54 -24.24 6.39 13.72
C ILE A 54 -24.69 7.30 14.88
N THR A 55 -24.60 8.64 14.71
CA THR A 55 -25.00 9.63 15.72
C THR A 55 -26.50 9.70 15.99
N GLY A 56 -27.34 9.15 15.11
CA GLY A 56 -28.80 9.20 15.21
C GLY A 56 -29.45 7.95 15.83
N ILE A 57 -28.67 6.95 16.22
CA ILE A 57 -29.17 5.69 16.78
C ILE A 57 -29.44 5.92 18.28
N THR A 58 -30.58 6.55 18.59
CA THR A 58 -31.08 6.79 19.96
C THR A 58 -32.08 5.71 20.42
N SER A 59 -32.16 4.58 19.72
CA SER A 59 -32.94 3.43 20.18
C SER A 59 -32.25 2.85 21.41
N GLU A 60 -32.95 2.80 22.54
CA GLU A 60 -32.43 2.35 23.85
C GLU A 60 -31.80 0.94 23.84
N SER A 61 -32.02 0.16 22.78
CA SER A 61 -31.43 -1.16 22.56
C SER A 61 -30.04 -1.18 21.88
N ASN A 62 -29.62 -0.09 21.22
CA ASN A 62 -28.38 -0.04 20.44
C ASN A 62 -27.55 1.23 20.75
N LYS A 63 -27.29 1.48 22.04
CA LYS A 63 -26.34 2.52 22.45
C LYS A 63 -24.93 2.10 22.06
N ILE A 64 -24.49 2.50 20.87
CA ILE A 64 -23.11 2.32 20.43
C ILE A 64 -22.23 3.26 21.27
N GLU A 65 -21.43 2.70 22.17
CA GLU A 65 -20.50 3.48 22.98
C GLU A 65 -19.41 4.03 22.06
N PHE A 66 -19.27 5.35 21.92
CA PHE A 66 -18.27 5.96 21.03
C PHE A 66 -16.83 5.49 21.28
N LYS A 67 -16.51 5.03 22.50
CA LYS A 67 -15.22 4.42 22.82
C LYS A 67 -14.99 3.09 22.10
N SER A 68 -16.04 2.33 21.78
CA SER A 68 -15.92 1.06 21.06
C SER A 68 -15.63 1.24 19.57
N LEU A 69 -15.94 2.40 19.00
CA LEU A 69 -15.71 2.69 17.57
C LEU A 69 -14.22 2.84 17.22
N PHE A 70 -13.41 3.24 18.19
CA PHE A 70 -11.97 3.48 18.02
C PHE A 70 -11.13 2.48 18.82
N GLN A 71 -11.69 1.31 19.12
CA GLN A 71 -10.90 0.23 19.69
C GLN A 71 -9.97 -0.31 18.61
N THR A 72 -8.72 0.13 18.64
CA THR A 72 -7.66 -0.49 17.88
C THR A 72 -7.55 -1.94 18.35
N PRO A 73 -7.79 -2.95 17.47
CA PRO A 73 -7.52 -4.33 17.84
C PRO A 73 -6.06 -4.42 18.28
N THR A 74 -5.79 -5.10 19.39
CA THR A 74 -4.42 -5.30 19.89
C THR A 74 -3.72 -6.27 18.95
N LEU A 75 -3.25 -5.76 17.82
CA LEU A 75 -2.54 -6.47 16.75
C LEU A 75 -1.10 -6.79 17.18
N ASN A 76 -0.92 -7.37 18.38
CA ASN A 76 0.37 -7.91 18.79
C ASN A 76 0.46 -9.39 18.43
N GLU A 77 0.45 -9.65 17.12
CA GLU A 77 0.57 -11.00 16.58
C GLU A 77 1.93 -11.63 16.91
N LEU A 78 2.97 -10.81 17.02
CA LEU A 78 4.34 -11.23 17.26
C LEU A 78 4.46 -12.18 18.45
N GLU A 79 3.92 -11.78 19.61
CA GLU A 79 3.95 -12.58 20.83
C GLU A 79 3.24 -13.93 20.65
N THR A 80 2.13 -13.94 19.92
CA THR A 80 1.34 -15.16 19.69
C THR A 80 2.03 -16.15 18.75
N ILE A 81 2.88 -15.67 17.83
CA ILE A 81 3.61 -16.52 16.87
C ILE A 81 5.02 -16.87 17.33
N SER A 82 5.57 -16.15 18.32
CA SER A 82 6.91 -16.40 18.88
C SER A 82 6.91 -17.24 20.15
N THR A 83 5.80 -17.27 20.88
CA THR A 83 5.76 -17.77 22.25
C THR A 83 4.66 -18.82 22.42
N ASN A 84 5.00 -19.92 23.07
CA ASN A 84 4.07 -20.96 23.46
C ASN A 84 3.19 -20.49 24.63
N PRO A 85 2.05 -21.16 24.92
CA PRO A 85 1.17 -20.80 26.05
C PRO A 85 1.84 -20.86 27.43
N ASP A 86 2.97 -21.56 27.53
CA ASP A 86 3.79 -21.69 28.74
C ASP A 86 4.86 -20.59 28.87
N GLY A 87 4.92 -19.64 27.93
CA GLY A 87 5.91 -18.57 27.90
C GLY A 87 7.26 -18.97 27.29
N SER A 88 7.41 -20.21 26.81
CA SER A 88 8.63 -20.65 26.13
C SER A 88 8.66 -20.19 24.67
N SER A 89 9.85 -19.91 24.13
CA SER A 89 9.98 -19.57 22.71
C SER A 89 9.62 -20.76 21.82
N LEU A 90 8.85 -20.48 20.77
CA LEU A 90 8.39 -21.48 19.82
C LEU A 90 9.59 -22.04 19.04
N LYS A 91 9.75 -23.36 19.04
CA LYS A 91 10.84 -24.03 18.31
C LYS A 91 10.52 -24.06 16.82
N LEU A 92 11.51 -23.70 16.01
CA LEU A 92 11.40 -23.79 14.55
C LEU A 92 11.28 -25.24 14.10
N ASN A 93 10.41 -25.49 13.12
CA ASN A 93 10.28 -26.80 12.49
C ASN A 93 11.49 -27.10 11.58
N GLU A 94 11.71 -28.36 11.20
CA GLU A 94 12.85 -28.79 10.37
C GLU A 94 12.93 -28.03 9.03
N GLU A 95 11.79 -27.77 8.41
CA GLU A 95 11.70 -27.00 7.17
C GLU A 95 12.16 -25.54 7.35
N GLN A 96 11.74 -24.90 8.44
CA GLN A 96 12.14 -23.54 8.78
C GLN A 96 13.63 -23.48 9.15
N LEU A 97 14.14 -24.47 9.87
CA LEU A 97 15.57 -24.59 10.17
C LEU A 97 16.40 -24.76 8.88
N LYS A 98 15.91 -25.54 7.91
CA LYS A 98 16.55 -25.68 6.61
C LYS A 98 16.54 -24.34 5.84
N ALA A 99 15.42 -23.61 5.85
CA ALA A 99 15.33 -22.29 5.23
C ALA A 99 16.32 -21.30 5.87
N VAL A 100 16.36 -21.25 7.20
CA VAL A 100 17.34 -20.46 7.97
C VAL A 100 18.79 -20.81 7.60
N ARG A 101 19.11 -22.09 7.37
CA ARG A 101 20.46 -22.50 6.90
C ARG A 101 20.76 -22.06 5.48
N GLN A 102 19.77 -22.06 4.60
CA GLN A 102 19.96 -21.74 3.19
C GLN A 102 19.98 -20.23 2.93
N THR A 103 19.06 -19.47 3.51
CA THR A 103 18.83 -18.05 3.18
C THR A 103 18.94 -17.12 4.38
N GLY A 104 18.97 -17.64 5.62
CA GLY A 104 18.88 -16.83 6.84
C GLY A 104 17.48 -16.29 7.11
N GLU A 105 16.48 -16.77 6.36
CA GLU A 105 15.08 -16.34 6.44
C GLU A 105 14.14 -17.54 6.57
N PHE A 106 12.99 -17.35 7.23
CA PHE A 106 11.91 -18.33 7.27
C PHE A 106 10.53 -17.65 7.32
N GLU A 107 9.48 -18.42 7.10
CA GLU A 107 8.11 -17.90 7.06
C GLU A 107 7.20 -18.56 8.10
N VAL A 108 6.23 -17.78 8.58
CA VAL A 108 5.21 -18.19 9.55
C VAL A 108 3.85 -17.69 9.08
N ASN A 109 2.81 -18.50 9.19
CA ASN A 109 1.45 -18.09 8.83
C ASN A 109 0.91 -17.03 9.78
N SER A 110 0.17 -16.07 9.24
CA SER A 110 -0.53 -15.10 10.07
C SER A 110 -1.75 -15.73 10.75
N ILE A 111 -1.92 -15.44 12.04
CA ILE A 111 -3.08 -15.83 12.85
C ILE A 111 -4.25 -14.87 12.60
N HIS A 112 -3.97 -13.58 12.49
CA HIS A 112 -5.00 -12.54 12.38
C HIS A 112 -5.39 -12.21 10.93
N PHE A 113 -4.52 -12.54 9.96
CA PHE A 113 -4.74 -12.25 8.54
C PHE A 113 -4.68 -13.54 7.70
N PRO A 114 -5.82 -14.26 7.57
CA PRO A 114 -5.88 -15.51 6.80
C PRO A 114 -5.32 -15.35 5.39
N GLY A 115 -4.41 -16.24 5.00
CA GLY A 115 -3.75 -16.22 3.70
C GLY A 115 -2.49 -15.34 3.62
N GLN A 116 -2.16 -14.58 4.68
CA GLN A 116 -0.89 -13.85 4.76
C GLN A 116 0.18 -14.66 5.49
N ARG A 117 1.44 -14.44 5.10
CA ARG A 117 2.63 -15.08 5.69
C ARG A 117 3.63 -14.02 6.10
N HIS A 118 4.14 -14.13 7.32
CA HIS A 118 5.19 -13.29 7.85
C HIS A 118 6.55 -13.87 7.50
N ARG A 119 7.45 -13.01 7.02
CA ARG A 119 8.83 -13.41 6.71
C ARG A 119 9.78 -12.86 7.77
N TRP A 120 10.53 -13.76 8.36
CA TRP A 120 11.42 -13.51 9.48
C TRP A 120 12.85 -13.68 9.01
N ARG A 121 13.65 -12.63 9.18
CA ARG A 121 15.06 -12.62 8.78
C ARG A 121 15.94 -12.54 10.01
N LEU A 122 16.90 -13.46 10.09
CA LEU A 122 17.92 -13.42 11.14
C LEU A 122 18.96 -12.36 10.81
N SER A 123 19.60 -11.83 11.87
CA SER A 123 20.72 -10.93 11.67
C SER A 123 21.89 -11.68 11.03
N ASN A 124 22.64 -10.99 10.16
CA ASN A 124 23.83 -11.54 9.52
C ASN A 124 24.93 -11.92 10.54
N LEU A 125 24.86 -11.39 11.77
CA LEU A 125 25.75 -11.75 12.87
C LEU A 125 25.46 -13.17 13.37
N LEU A 126 24.18 -13.56 13.42
CA LEU A 126 23.76 -14.87 13.92
C LEU A 126 23.79 -15.91 12.80
N GLN A 127 23.14 -15.61 11.67
CA GLN A 127 23.12 -16.52 10.54
C GLN A 127 22.67 -15.84 9.23
N SER A 128 23.60 -15.66 8.29
CA SER A 128 23.30 -15.08 6.97
C SER A 128 22.67 -16.05 5.97
N GLY A 129 22.84 -17.36 6.15
CA GLY A 129 22.45 -18.37 5.17
C GLY A 129 23.47 -18.55 4.03
N ILE A 130 23.60 -19.78 3.54
CA ILE A 130 24.61 -20.17 2.53
C ILE A 130 24.42 -19.43 1.21
N GLN A 131 23.19 -19.30 0.71
CA GLN A 131 22.88 -18.67 -0.57
C GLN A 131 23.10 -17.16 -0.49
N SER A 132 22.56 -16.51 0.55
CA SER A 132 22.72 -15.07 0.77
C SER A 132 24.19 -14.68 0.97
N ALA A 133 24.99 -15.51 1.65
CA ALA A 133 26.43 -15.29 1.78
C ALA A 133 27.17 -15.40 0.44
N ASN A 134 26.77 -16.34 -0.41
CA ASN A 134 27.34 -16.48 -1.76
C ASN A 134 26.99 -15.28 -2.64
N GLU A 135 25.74 -14.79 -2.62
CA GLU A 135 25.35 -13.58 -3.36
C GLU A 135 26.17 -12.37 -2.96
N VAL A 136 26.32 -12.12 -1.65
CA VAL A 136 27.19 -11.04 -1.14
C VAL A 136 28.63 -11.21 -1.65
N LEU A 137 29.15 -12.43 -1.65
CA LEU A 137 30.50 -12.71 -2.14
C LEU A 137 30.64 -12.47 -3.66
N TYR A 138 29.61 -12.82 -4.45
CA TYR A 138 29.58 -12.53 -5.89
C TYR A 138 29.57 -11.02 -6.14
N GLU A 139 28.72 -10.27 -5.44
CA GLU A 139 28.67 -8.81 -5.53
C GLU A 139 30.02 -8.16 -5.18
N VAL A 140 30.65 -8.59 -4.09
CA VAL A 140 31.98 -8.09 -3.70
C VAL A 140 33.04 -8.41 -4.76
N ARG A 141 33.01 -9.61 -5.37
CA ARG A 141 33.94 -9.97 -6.46
C ARG A 141 33.70 -9.10 -7.70
N LEU A 142 32.44 -8.93 -8.11
CA LEU A 142 32.08 -8.12 -9.26
C LEU A 142 32.46 -6.66 -9.07
N PHE A 143 32.26 -6.11 -7.87
CA PHE A 143 32.70 -4.76 -7.52
C PHE A 143 34.22 -4.62 -7.62
N LYS A 144 34.99 -5.58 -7.09
CA LYS A 144 36.46 -5.59 -7.23
C LYS A 144 36.93 -5.66 -8.68
N ILE A 145 36.24 -6.43 -9.52
CA ILE A 145 36.54 -6.51 -10.96
C ILE A 145 36.25 -5.17 -11.63
N ARG A 146 35.09 -4.54 -11.36
CA ARG A 146 34.71 -3.24 -11.93
C ARG A 146 35.68 -2.13 -11.54
N ILE A 147 36.12 -2.09 -10.28
CA ILE A 147 37.17 -1.15 -9.84
C ILE A 147 38.48 -1.42 -10.58
N LYS A 148 38.92 -2.68 -10.69
CA LYS A 148 40.14 -3.01 -11.44
C LYS A 148 40.06 -2.55 -12.90
N PHE A 149 38.92 -2.73 -13.58
CA PHE A 149 38.73 -2.27 -14.96
C PHE A 149 38.72 -0.74 -15.07
N LEU A 150 38.17 -0.01 -14.10
CA LEU A 150 38.22 1.47 -14.05
C LEU A 150 39.63 2.03 -13.79
N TYR A 151 40.55 1.24 -13.23
CA TYR A 151 41.93 1.64 -12.97
C TYR A 151 42.90 1.26 -14.11
N ILE A 152 42.44 0.50 -15.11
CA ILE A 152 43.26 0.00 -16.23
C ILE A 152 42.90 0.71 -17.55
N CYS A 153 41.75 1.40 -17.62
CA CYS A 153 41.43 2.37 -18.67
C CYS A 153 41.88 3.78 -18.25
#